data_AF-A0A972GDY4-F1
#
_entry.id   AF-A0A972GDY4-F1
#
_cell.length_a   1.000
_cell.length_b   1.000
_cell.length_c   1.000
_cell.angle_alpha   90.00
_cell.angle_beta   90.00
_cell.angle_gamma   90.00
#
_symmetry.space_group_name_H-M   'P 1'
#
loop_
_entity.id
_entity.type
_entity.pdbx_description
1 polymer ?
#
loop_
_entity_poly.entity_id
_entity_poly.type
_entity_poly.pdbx_seq_one_letter_code
_entity_poly.pdbx_strand_id
1 'polypeptide(L)'
;MTPIAIIEAIATVLWVYAGVGLVEWIRHVARSERRQHIPHMAELLGNLVPAMIALVVVVMAGALIGLPSVVVIIAVLFPAGVAFGLHQSLNDLRETSWRYEGVKLAVILLIAALVIWRRQFG
;
A
#
# COMPACT_ATOMS: atom_id res chain seq x y z
N MET A 1 10.93 -21.17 8.91
CA MET A 1 10.91 -19.81 8.32
C MET A 1 11.40 -18.84 9.37
N THR A 2 12.30 -17.92 9.05
CA THR A 2 12.76 -16.90 10.00
C THR A 2 11.70 -15.81 10.17
N PRO A 3 11.63 -15.12 11.33
CA PRO A 3 10.70 -14.00 11.54
C PRO A 3 10.82 -12.91 10.47
N ILE A 4 12.06 -12.65 10.02
CA ILE A 4 12.38 -11.69 8.95
C ILE A 4 11.72 -12.08 7.63
N ALA A 5 11.76 -13.36 7.25
CA ALA A 5 11.15 -13.82 6.00
C ALA A 5 9.61 -13.63 6.00
N ILE A 6 8.97 -13.73 7.16
CA ILE A 6 7.53 -13.46 7.31
C ILE A 6 7.25 -11.97 7.10
N ILE A 7 8.07 -11.10 7.71
CA ILE A 7 7.94 -9.66 7.56
C ILE A 7 8.14 -9.23 6.10
N GLU A 8 9.16 -9.77 5.44
CA GLU A 8 9.40 -9.51 4.01
C GLU A 8 8.24 -9.97 3.14
N ALA A 9 7.64 -11.13 3.42
CA ALA A 9 6.47 -11.60 2.71
C ALA A 9 5.27 -10.65 2.88
N ILE A 10 4.99 -10.20 4.10
CA ILE A 10 3.92 -9.23 4.39
C ILE A 10 4.19 -7.91 3.67
N ALA A 11 5.41 -7.37 3.79
CA ALA A 11 5.81 -6.13 3.12
C ALA A 11 5.65 -6.25 1.59
N THR A 12 6.02 -7.40 1.02
CA THR A 12 5.87 -7.67 -0.41
C THR A 12 4.41 -7.64 -0.83
N VAL A 13 3.51 -8.29 -0.09
CA VAL A 13 2.07 -8.27 -0.37
C VAL A 13 1.53 -6.83 -0.33
N LEU A 14 1.92 -6.05 0.68
CA LEU A 14 1.50 -4.65 0.83
C LEU A 14 2.01 -3.78 -0.33
N TRP A 15 3.26 -3.99 -0.77
CA TRP A 15 3.82 -3.29 -1.91
C TRP A 15 3.12 -3.62 -3.22
N VAL A 16 2.80 -4.90 -3.45
CA VAL A 16 2.04 -5.32 -4.63
C VAL A 16 0.64 -4.71 -4.58
N TYR A 17 0.00 -4.71 -3.42
CA TYR A 17 -1.31 -4.08 -3.23
C TYR A 17 -1.26 -2.58 -3.56
N ALA A 18 -0.31 -1.86 -2.99
CA ALA A 18 -0.09 -0.44 -3.26
C ALA A 18 0.20 -0.18 -4.75
N GLY A 19 1.05 -0.98 -5.38
CA GLY A 19 1.36 -0.84 -6.80
C GLY A 19 0.15 -1.05 -7.71
N VAL A 20 -0.65 -2.08 -7.45
CA VAL A 20 -1.90 -2.33 -8.21
C VAL A 20 -2.90 -1.19 -7.98
N GLY A 21 -3.07 -0.73 -6.74
CA GLY A 21 -3.91 0.43 -6.42
C GLY A 21 -3.45 1.70 -7.13
N LEU A 22 -2.15 1.96 -7.19
CA LEU A 22 -1.61 3.12 -7.88
C LEU A 22 -1.88 3.06 -9.38
N VAL A 23 -1.71 1.90 -10.01
CA VAL A 23 -2.01 1.72 -11.44
C VAL A 23 -3.50 1.92 -11.73
N GLU A 24 -4.38 1.41 -10.87
CA GLU A 24 -5.83 1.65 -10.98
C GLU A 24 -6.16 3.14 -10.86
N TRP A 25 -5.55 3.81 -9.87
CA TRP A 25 -5.76 5.24 -9.64
C TRP A 25 -5.28 6.07 -10.84
N ILE A 26 -4.07 5.81 -11.35
CA ILE A 26 -3.54 6.48 -12.54
C ILE A 26 -4.46 6.26 -13.75
N ARG A 27 -4.95 5.02 -13.96
CA ARG A 27 -5.88 4.72 -15.06
C ARG A 27 -7.20 5.46 -14.93
N HIS A 28 -7.71 5.64 -13.71
CA HIS A 28 -8.92 6.39 -13.46
C HIS A 28 -8.69 7.88 -13.75
N VAL A 29 -7.65 8.47 -13.15
CA VAL A 29 -7.28 9.87 -13.34
C VAL A 29 -6.99 10.19 -14.81
N ALA A 30 -6.36 9.29 -15.56
CA ALA A 30 -6.08 9.47 -16.98
C ALA A 30 -7.33 9.44 -17.87
N ARG A 31 -8.43 8.84 -17.39
CA ARG A 31 -9.72 8.82 -18.09
C ARG A 31 -10.64 9.97 -17.66
N SER A 32 -10.40 10.59 -16.51
CA SER A 32 -11.13 11.77 -16.04
C SER A 32 -10.86 12.99 -16.93
N GLU A 33 -11.84 13.90 -17.03
CA GLU A 33 -11.73 15.11 -17.84
C GLU A 33 -10.53 15.99 -17.44
N ARG A 34 -10.01 16.75 -18.41
CA ARG A 34 -8.72 17.48 -18.39
C ARG A 34 -8.59 18.61 -17.35
N ARG A 35 -9.45 18.68 -16.32
CA ARG A 35 -9.41 19.63 -15.20
C ARG A 35 -9.63 18.98 -13.83
N GLN A 36 -9.88 17.67 -13.77
CA GLN A 36 -10.15 16.95 -12.53
C GLN A 36 -8.92 16.26 -11.92
N HIS A 37 -7.75 16.34 -12.57
CA HIS A 37 -6.52 15.74 -12.04
C HIS A 37 -6.03 16.39 -10.74
N ILE A 38 -6.22 17.70 -10.58
CA ILE A 38 -5.81 18.46 -9.38
C ILE A 38 -6.61 18.02 -8.14
N PRO A 39 -7.96 18.00 -8.15
CA PRO A 39 -8.72 17.54 -6.99
C PRO A 39 -8.44 16.08 -6.64
N HIS A 40 -8.31 15.18 -7.62
CA HIS A 40 -7.97 13.77 -7.34
C HIS A 40 -6.58 13.63 -6.71
N MET A 41 -5.60 14.42 -7.13
CA MET A 41 -4.28 14.44 -6.51
C MET A 41 -4.33 15.00 -5.08
N ALA A 42 -5.14 16.04 -4.85
CA ALA A 42 -5.34 16.60 -3.51
C ALA A 42 -6.02 15.60 -2.56
N GLU A 43 -7.00 14.84 -3.03
CA GLU A 43 -7.65 13.76 -2.27
C GLU A 43 -6.67 12.64 -1.93
N LEU A 44 -5.86 12.20 -2.90
CA LEU A 44 -4.83 11.18 -2.66
C LEU A 44 -3.82 11.65 -1.59
N LEU A 45 -3.33 12.89 -1.72
CA LEU A 45 -2.43 13.48 -0.73
C LEU A 45 -3.12 13.63 0.63
N GLY A 46 -4.39 14.05 0.66
CA GLY A 46 -5.20 14.12 1.86
C GLY A 46 -5.34 12.79 2.59
N ASN A 47 -5.44 11.68 1.86
CA ASN A 47 -5.52 10.34 2.42
C ASN A 47 -4.15 9.76 2.83
N LEU A 48 -3.06 10.21 2.20
CA LEU A 48 -1.68 9.81 2.53
C LEU A 48 -1.11 10.54 3.75
N VAL A 49 -1.49 11.81 3.98
CA VAL A 49 -0.96 12.62 5.09
C VAL A 49 -1.23 11.98 6.46
N PRO A 50 -2.45 11.52 6.79
CA PRO A 50 -2.71 10.82 8.05
C PRO A 50 -1.89 9.55 8.22
N ALA A 51 -1.70 8.77 7.14
CA ALA A 51 -0.88 7.57 7.17
C ALA A 51 0.60 7.89 7.43
N MET A 52 1.11 8.98 6.84
CA MET A 52 2.46 9.47 7.09
C MET A 52 2.64 9.96 8.53
N ILE A 53 1.67 10.70 9.08
CA ILE A 53 1.68 11.13 10.48
C ILE A 53 1.70 9.91 11.41
N ALA A 54 0.83 8.93 11.17
CA ALA A 54 0.79 7.70 11.96
C ALA A 54 2.14 6.95 11.91
N LEU A 55 2.75 6.84 10.73
CA LEU A 55 4.07 6.23 10.57
C LEU A 55 5.14 6.97 11.39
N VAL A 56 5.18 8.30 11.32
CA VAL A 56 6.13 9.11 12.10
C VAL A 56 5.92 8.92 13.59
N VAL A 57 4.67 8.96 14.07
CA VAL A 57 4.35 8.76 15.49
C VAL A 57 4.78 7.37 15.98
N VAL A 58 4.51 6.32 15.20
CA VAL A 58 4.89 4.95 15.57
C VAL A 58 6.41 4.77 15.58
N VAL A 59 7.12 5.34 14.60
CA VAL A 59 8.59 5.31 14.55
C VAL A 59 9.19 6.05 15.73
N MET A 60 8.69 7.24 16.04
CA MET A 60 9.14 8.04 17.19
C MET A 60 8.89 7.31 18.51
N ALA A 61 7.69 6.76 18.70
CA ALA A 61 7.37 5.96 19.87
C ALA A 61 8.30 4.75 20.00
N GLY A 62 8.54 4.04 18.89
CA GLY A 62 9.45 2.89 18.84
C GLY A 62 10.89 3.25 19.18
N ALA A 63 11.37 4.40 18.71
CA ALA A 63 12.69 4.92 19.07
C ALA A 63 12.79 5.24 20.58
N LEU A 64 11.74 5.79 21.18
CA LEU A 64 11.71 6.14 22.61
C LEU A 64 11.75 4.91 23.53
N ILE A 65 11.09 3.80 23.15
CA ILE A 65 11.09 2.55 23.93
C ILE A 65 12.28 1.63 23.59
N GLY A 66 13.21 2.09 22.75
CA GLY A 66 14.42 1.34 22.39
C GLY A 66 14.17 0.11 21.53
N LEU A 67 13.12 0.12 20.68
CA LEU A 67 12.87 -0.99 19.77
C LEU A 67 14.05 -1.15 18.79
N PRO A 68 14.77 -2.29 18.79
CA PRO A 68 16.00 -2.46 18.01
C PRO A 68 15.80 -2.43 16.49
N SER A 69 14.55 -2.45 16.01
CA SER A 69 14.21 -2.73 14.62
C SER A 69 13.22 -1.74 14.02
N VAL A 70 13.48 -0.44 14.21
CA VAL A 70 12.75 0.64 13.51
C VAL A 70 12.68 0.38 11.99
N VAL A 71 13.74 -0.18 11.40
CA VAL A 71 13.78 -0.59 9.98
C VAL A 71 12.68 -1.60 9.64
N VAL A 72 12.45 -2.59 10.49
CA VAL A 72 11.43 -3.64 10.32
C VAL A 72 10.03 -3.05 10.38
N ILE A 73 9.82 -2.13 11.33
CA ILE A 73 8.55 -1.42 11.50
C ILE A 73 8.23 -0.58 10.27
N ILE A 74 9.21 0.20 9.78
CA ILE A 74 9.07 1.02 8.57
C ILE A 74 8.82 0.13 7.34
N ALA A 75 9.51 -1.00 7.22
CA ALA A 75 9.37 -1.91 6.08
C ALA A 75 7.94 -2.42 5.88
N VAL A 76 7.14 -2.50 6.95
CA VAL A 76 5.73 -2.90 6.90
C VAL A 76 4.80 -1.69 6.88
N LEU A 77 5.01 -0.72 7.78
CA LEU A 77 4.09 0.41 7.93
C LEU A 77 4.09 1.33 6.71
N PHE A 78 5.23 1.51 6.05
CA PHE A 78 5.31 2.37 4.88
C PHE A 78 4.45 1.85 3.72
N PRO A 79 4.63 0.62 3.21
CA PRO A 79 3.75 0.10 2.18
C PRO A 79 2.29 -0.05 2.65
N ALA A 80 2.05 -0.34 3.94
CA ALA A 80 0.69 -0.37 4.49
C ALA A 80 0.00 1.01 4.40
N GLY A 81 0.70 2.08 4.76
CA GLY A 81 0.18 3.45 4.68
C GLY A 81 -0.11 3.88 3.24
N VAL A 82 0.79 3.54 2.30
CA VAL A 82 0.58 3.81 0.87
C VAL A 82 -0.61 3.01 0.33
N ALA A 83 -0.70 1.72 0.65
CA ALA A 83 -1.82 0.86 0.28
C ALA A 83 -3.15 1.41 0.82
N PHE A 84 -3.17 1.85 2.08
CA PHE A 84 -4.35 2.41 2.72
C PHE A 84 -4.80 3.73 2.06
N GLY A 85 -3.88 4.68 1.87
CA GLY A 85 -4.20 5.97 1.25
C GLY A 85 -4.72 5.83 -0.18
N LEU A 86 -4.12 4.92 -0.96
CA LEU A 86 -4.60 4.58 -2.30
C LEU A 86 -5.95 3.87 -2.27
N HIS A 87 -6.17 2.95 -1.33
CA HIS A 87 -7.44 2.27 -1.19
C HIS A 87 -8.57 3.25 -0.89
N GLN A 88 -8.36 4.17 0.06
CA GLN A 88 -9.36 5.18 0.38
C GLN A 88 -9.63 6.12 -0.81
N SER A 89 -8.58 6.64 -1.44
CA SER A 89 -8.75 7.50 -2.62
C SER A 89 -9.47 6.78 -3.77
N LEU A 90 -9.23 5.49 -3.97
CA LEU A 90 -9.96 4.70 -4.96
C LEU A 90 -11.42 4.43 -4.57
N ASN A 91 -11.68 4.19 -3.29
CA ASN A 91 -13.03 3.94 -2.79
C ASN A 91 -13.92 5.18 -2.89
N ASP A 92 -13.33 6.38 -2.79
CA ASP A 92 -14.05 7.64 -3.02
C ASP A 92 -14.37 7.88 -4.50
N LEU A 93 -13.58 7.29 -5.42
CA LEU A 93 -13.71 7.45 -6.87
C LEU A 93 -14.57 6.38 -7.56
N ARG A 94 -14.93 5.28 -6.87
CA ARG A 94 -15.61 4.12 -7.48
C ARG A 94 -16.83 3.66 -6.68
N GLU A 95 -17.85 3.19 -7.40
CA GLU A 95 -18.82 2.27 -6.82
C GLU A 95 -18.14 0.90 -6.60
N THR A 96 -18.02 0.50 -5.33
CA THR A 96 -17.33 -0.71 -4.93
C THR A 96 -18.13 -1.95 -5.32
N SER A 97 -17.71 -2.64 -6.39
CA SER A 97 -18.23 -3.97 -6.73
C SER A 97 -17.39 -5.07 -6.09
N TRP A 98 -18.03 -5.91 -5.27
CA TRP A 98 -17.39 -7.03 -4.57
C TRP A 98 -16.65 -8.00 -5.50
N ARG A 99 -17.16 -8.18 -6.72
CA ARG A 99 -16.55 -9.05 -7.73
C ARG A 99 -15.21 -8.51 -8.23
N TYR A 100 -15.08 -7.19 -8.37
CA TYR A 100 -13.82 -6.56 -8.78
C TYR A 100 -12.78 -6.64 -7.66
N GLU A 101 -13.17 -6.38 -6.41
CA GLU A 101 -12.27 -6.48 -5.27
C GLU A 101 -11.73 -7.92 -5.09
N GLY A 102 -12.58 -8.94 -5.28
CA GLY A 102 -12.14 -10.33 -5.25
C GLY A 102 -11.09 -10.68 -6.31
N VAL A 103 -11.29 -10.22 -7.56
CA VAL A 103 -10.32 -10.45 -8.64
C VAL A 103 -9.03 -9.69 -8.39
N LYS A 104 -9.12 -8.44 -7.92
CA LYS A 104 -7.96 -7.60 -7.56
C LYS A 104 -7.12 -8.27 -6.48
N LEU A 105 -7.74 -8.76 -5.40
CA LEU A 105 -7.05 -9.49 -4.34
C LEU A 105 -6.40 -10.77 -4.85
N ALA A 106 -7.07 -11.54 -5.72
CA ALA A 106 -6.50 -12.74 -6.30
C ALA A 106 -5.24 -12.43 -7.14
N VAL A 107 -5.27 -11.37 -7.96
CA VAL A 107 -4.11 -10.91 -8.74
C VAL A 107 -2.97 -10.47 -7.83
N ILE A 108 -3.27 -9.70 -6.77
CA ILE A 108 -2.27 -9.24 -5.81
C ILE A 108 -1.59 -10.43 -5.11
N LEU A 109 -2.38 -11.41 -4.67
CA LEU A 109 -1.85 -12.62 -4.03
C LEU A 109 -1.00 -13.44 -5.01
N LEU A 110 -1.41 -13.58 -6.27
CA LEU A 110 -0.64 -14.26 -7.31
C LEU A 110 0.70 -13.58 -7.57
N ILE A 111 0.71 -12.27 -7.76
CA ILE A 111 1.94 -11.50 -7.99
C ILE A 111 2.84 -11.56 -6.76
N ALA A 112 2.29 -11.38 -5.56
CA ALA A 112 3.06 -11.46 -4.33
C ALA A 112 3.67 -12.86 -4.13
N ALA A 113 2.90 -13.92 -4.36
CA ALA A 113 3.39 -15.29 -4.28
C ALA A 113 4.52 -15.55 -5.28
N LEU A 114 4.40 -15.05 -6.51
CA LEU A 114 5.44 -15.17 -7.54
C LEU A 114 6.73 -14.44 -7.13
N VAL A 115 6.62 -13.22 -6.61
CA VAL A 115 7.77 -12.41 -6.15
C VAL A 115 8.46 -13.08 -4.96
N ILE A 116 7.68 -13.57 -3.99
CA ILE A 116 8.22 -14.29 -2.82
C ILE A 116 8.93 -15.56 -3.29
N TRP A 117 8.31 -16.34 -4.18
CA TRP A 117 8.93 -17.56 -4.71
C TRP A 117 10.25 -17.26 -5.44
N ARG A 118 10.27 -16.23 -6.30
CA ARG A 118 11.49 -15.77 -6.98
C ARG A 118 12.58 -15.32 -6.02
N ARG A 119 12.24 -14.70 -4.89
CA ARG A 119 13.21 -14.26 -3.88
C ARG A 119 13.73 -15.39 -3.00
N GLN A 120 12.90 -16.40 -2.72
CA GLN A 120 13.26 -17.49 -1.81
C GLN A 120 13.97 -18.66 -2.51
N PHE A 121 13.71 -18.87 -3.80
CA PHE A 121 14.21 -20.03 -4.55
C PHE A 121 15.02 -19.67 -5.81
N GLY A 122 15.15 -18.37 -6.12
CA GLY A 122 15.87 -17.87 -7.29
C GLY A 122 17.25 -17.33 -6.96
#